data_AF-F7RVE7-F1
#
_entry.id   AF-F7RVE7-F1
#
_cell.length_a   1.000
_cell.length_b   1.000
_cell.length_c   1.000
_cell.angle_alpha   90.00
_cell.angle_beta   90.00
_cell.angle_gamma   90.00
#
_symmetry.space_group_name_H-M   'P 1'
#
loop_
_entity.id
_entity.type
_entity.pdbx_description
1 polymer ?
#
loop_
_entity_poly.entity_id
_entity_poly.type
_entity_poly.pdbx_seq_one_letter_code
_entity_poly.pdbx_strand_id
1 'polypeptide(L)'
;MGRSFKLYRGIELDTPLLPTIQMLCALNLNPRLSIKTMRDELRRKIVEVCTKKLELKGDSVGLSFYAFFANRNDEPELLMEAAIWWIKVHKLDHFEKASKIKRMVESGL
;
A
#
# COMPACT_ATOMS: atom_id res chain seq x y z
N MET A 1 21.68 1.83 -34.42
CA MET A 1 22.19 2.00 -33.04
C MET A 1 21.13 1.44 -32.09
N GLY A 2 21.23 0.15 -31.75
CA GLY A 2 20.26 -0.53 -30.88
C GLY A 2 21.02 -1.57 -30.06
N ARG A 3 21.15 -1.34 -28.75
CA ARG A 3 21.90 -2.23 -27.87
C ARG A 3 21.00 -3.39 -27.46
N SER A 4 21.36 -4.56 -27.97
CA SER A 4 20.93 -5.86 -27.46
C SER A 4 21.40 -5.99 -26.00
N PHE A 5 20.47 -6.08 -25.05
CA PHE A 5 20.75 -6.59 -23.71
C PHE A 5 20.48 -8.10 -23.72
N LYS A 6 21.54 -8.90 -23.90
CA LYS A 6 21.50 -10.35 -23.66
C LYS A 6 21.39 -10.56 -22.15
N LEU A 7 20.20 -10.92 -21.66
CA LEU A 7 20.02 -11.53 -20.36
C LEU A 7 20.68 -12.93 -20.38
N TYR A 8 21.25 -13.28 -19.22
CA TYR A 8 22.27 -14.31 -19.03
C TYR A 8 21.93 -15.69 -19.61
N ARG A 9 23.00 -16.36 -20.08
CA ARG A 9 23.03 -17.73 -20.59
C ARG A 9 22.59 -18.76 -19.55
N GLY A 10 21.79 -19.73 -20.00
CA GLY A 10 22.11 -21.16 -19.87
C GLY A 10 21.77 -21.86 -18.55
N ILE A 11 20.58 -22.46 -18.48
CA ILE A 11 20.35 -23.75 -17.79
C ILE A 11 19.31 -24.51 -18.64
N GLU A 12 19.72 -25.62 -19.28
CA GLU A 12 18.79 -26.66 -19.73
C GLU A 12 18.50 -27.55 -18.53
N LEU A 13 17.21 -27.69 -18.18
CA LEU A 13 16.76 -28.45 -17.02
C LEU A 13 15.91 -29.63 -17.53
N ASP A 14 16.59 -30.68 -17.96
CA ASP A 14 15.98 -31.99 -18.23
C ASP A 14 15.64 -32.67 -16.90
N THR A 15 14.35 -32.72 -16.51
CA THR A 15 13.81 -33.80 -15.67
C THR A 15 12.28 -33.91 -15.79
N PRO A 16 11.72 -35.13 -15.91
CA PRO A 16 10.30 -35.39 -15.71
C PRO A 16 10.07 -35.90 -14.28
N LEU A 17 9.92 -35.00 -13.30
CA LEU A 17 9.47 -35.39 -11.95
C LEU A 17 8.54 -34.32 -11.37
N LEU A 18 7.25 -34.53 -11.57
CA LEU A 18 6.17 -33.92 -10.79
C LEU A 18 5.16 -35.04 -10.48
N PRO A 19 4.86 -35.26 -9.19
CA PRO A 19 3.64 -34.60 -8.72
C PRO A 19 3.71 -33.95 -7.33
N THR A 20 4.82 -34.01 -6.58
CA THR A 20 4.84 -33.48 -5.20
C THR A 20 5.23 -32.00 -5.08
N ILE A 21 5.93 -31.43 -6.05
CA ILE A 21 6.23 -29.99 -6.06
C ILE A 21 5.09 -29.15 -6.69
N GLN A 22 4.24 -29.74 -7.54
CA GLN A 22 3.03 -29.07 -8.06
C GLN A 22 2.04 -28.75 -6.93
N MET A 23 2.02 -29.57 -5.87
CA MET A 23 1.05 -29.43 -4.78
C MET A 23 1.43 -28.32 -3.80
N LEU A 24 2.72 -28.03 -3.62
CA LEU A 24 3.17 -26.85 -2.88
C LEU A 24 3.00 -25.56 -3.72
N CYS A 25 3.04 -25.64 -5.05
CA CYS A 25 2.60 -24.52 -5.91
C CYS A 25 1.07 -24.32 -5.90
N ALA A 26 0.27 -25.38 -5.73
CA ALA A 26 -1.19 -25.29 -5.70
C ALA A 26 -1.76 -24.66 -4.41
N LEU A 27 -0.99 -24.61 -3.32
CA LEU A 27 -1.33 -23.86 -2.10
C LEU A 27 -0.85 -22.40 -2.11
N ASN A 28 -0.22 -21.95 -3.20
CA ASN A 28 0.15 -20.54 -3.41
C ASN A 28 -0.34 -20.02 -4.76
N LEU A 29 -1.58 -20.38 -5.11
CA LEU A 29 -2.39 -19.68 -6.11
C LEU A 29 -2.62 -18.23 -5.65
N ASN A 30 -1.74 -17.31 -6.05
CA ASN A 30 -2.12 -16.00 -6.62
C ASN A 30 -0.88 -15.20 -7.07
N PRO A 31 -0.37 -15.41 -8.31
CA PRO A 31 0.67 -14.57 -8.92
C PRO A 31 0.13 -13.23 -9.46
N ARG A 32 -1.13 -12.89 -9.21
CA ARG A 32 -1.65 -11.54 -9.38
C ARG A 32 -1.44 -10.85 -8.04
N LEU A 33 -0.48 -9.93 -7.98
CA LEU A 33 -0.39 -8.97 -6.89
C LEU A 33 -1.79 -8.37 -6.74
N SER A 34 -2.54 -8.87 -5.76
CA SER A 34 -3.82 -8.32 -5.38
C SER A 34 -3.54 -6.85 -5.13
N ILE A 35 -4.14 -5.97 -5.93
CA ILE A 35 -4.33 -4.59 -5.47
C ILE A 35 -5.24 -4.79 -4.26
N LYS A 36 -4.62 -5.03 -3.09
CA LYS A 36 -5.33 -5.09 -1.82
C LYS A 36 -5.97 -3.72 -1.71
N THR A 37 -7.28 -3.68 -1.84
CA THR A 37 -8.10 -2.58 -1.34
C THR A 37 -7.53 -2.19 0.03
N MET A 38 -7.37 -0.89 0.27
CA MET A 38 -6.74 -0.35 1.48
C MET A 38 -7.26 -1.09 2.72
N ARG A 39 -6.37 -1.57 3.59
CA ARG A 39 -6.78 -2.39 4.75
C ARG A 39 -7.76 -1.62 5.63
N ASP A 40 -8.77 -2.30 6.15
CA ASP A 40 -9.77 -1.70 7.05
C ASP A 40 -9.14 -1.06 8.28
N GLU A 41 -8.03 -1.61 8.77
CA GLU A 41 -7.24 -1.04 9.85
C GLU A 41 -6.71 0.36 9.51
N LEU A 42 -6.13 0.53 8.31
CA LEU A 42 -5.67 1.84 7.84
C LEU A 42 -6.86 2.78 7.62
N ARG A 43 -7.97 2.28 7.06
CA ARG A 43 -9.20 3.08 6.83
C ARG A 43 -9.71 3.66 8.14
N ARG A 44 -9.89 2.82 9.15
CA ARG A 44 -10.32 3.22 10.49
C ARG A 44 -9.36 4.23 11.11
N LYS A 45 -8.05 3.97 11.03
CA LYS A 45 -7.03 4.84 11.62
C LYS A 45 -7.02 6.23 10.99
N ILE A 46 -7.11 6.35 9.66
CA ILE A 46 -7.19 7.65 8.99
C ILE A 46 -8.44 8.42 9.41
N VAL A 47 -9.61 7.77 9.40
CA VAL A 47 -10.88 8.42 9.77
C VAL A 47 -10.87 8.90 11.22
N GLU A 48 -10.37 8.08 12.14
CA GLU A 48 -10.27 8.40 13.56
C GLU A 48 -9.36 9.61 13.81
N VAL A 49 -8.15 9.60 13.24
CA VAL A 49 -7.19 10.69 13.41
C VAL A 49 -7.70 11.97 12.75
N CYS A 50 -8.27 11.90 11.54
CA CYS A 50 -8.84 13.07 10.89
C CYS A 50 -9.99 13.67 11.71
N THR A 51 -10.90 12.84 12.24
CA THR A 51 -12.01 13.30 13.08
C THR A 51 -11.50 14.01 14.33
N LYS A 52 -10.59 13.38 15.08
CA LYS A 52 -9.96 14.00 16.27
C LYS A 52 -9.28 15.33 15.96
N LYS A 53 -8.57 15.43 14.83
CA LYS A 53 -7.87 16.67 14.46
C LYS A 53 -8.83 17.77 14.04
N LEU A 54 -9.94 17.44 13.36
CA LEU A 54 -10.99 18.39 13.01
C LEU A 54 -11.70 18.93 14.26
N GLU A 55 -12.02 18.07 15.23
CA GLU A 55 -12.65 18.49 16.49
C GLU A 55 -11.75 19.44 17.29
N LEU A 56 -10.43 19.18 17.32
CA LEU A 56 -9.48 19.95 18.12
C LEU A 56 -8.99 21.24 17.45
N LYS A 57 -8.84 21.25 16.12
CA LYS A 57 -8.20 22.36 15.38
C LYS A 57 -9.12 23.03 14.34
N GLY A 58 -10.28 22.47 14.06
CA GLY A 58 -11.21 22.95 13.05
C GLY A 58 -10.83 22.57 11.61
N ASP A 59 -11.64 23.04 10.66
CA ASP A 59 -11.60 22.64 9.24
C ASP A 59 -10.35 23.05 8.45
N SER A 60 -9.55 23.97 8.98
CA SER A 60 -8.32 24.45 8.33
C SER A 60 -7.11 23.56 8.60
N VAL A 61 -7.25 22.50 9.40
CA VAL A 61 -6.12 21.63 9.76
C VAL A 61 -5.62 20.82 8.56
N GLY A 62 -4.36 21.04 8.20
CA GLY A 62 -3.61 20.22 7.25
C GLY A 62 -2.92 19.06 7.95
N LEU A 63 -2.98 17.87 7.36
CA LEU A 63 -2.32 16.65 7.81
C LEU A 63 -1.46 16.07 6.70
N SER A 64 -0.37 15.41 7.08
CA SER A 64 0.42 14.52 6.21
C SER A 64 0.15 13.07 6.59
N PHE A 65 0.50 12.10 5.74
CA PHE A 65 0.29 10.68 6.05
C PHE A 65 1.00 10.20 7.33
N TYR A 66 2.11 10.84 7.71
CA TYR A 66 2.81 10.55 8.97
C TYR A 66 1.99 10.90 10.21
N ALA A 67 1.04 11.84 10.10
CA ALA A 67 0.22 12.27 11.23
C ALA A 67 -0.68 11.17 11.80
N PHE A 68 -0.85 10.06 11.07
CA PHE A 68 -1.63 8.90 11.50
C PHE A 68 -0.87 7.96 12.44
N PHE A 69 0.46 8.15 12.58
CA PHE A 69 1.34 7.25 13.31
C PHE A 69 2.07 8.00 14.42
N ALA A 70 2.20 7.38 15.60
CA ALA A 70 2.96 7.96 16.71
C ALA A 70 4.47 7.86 16.47
N ASN A 71 4.94 6.73 15.92
CA ASN A 71 6.33 6.48 15.59
C ASN A 71 6.43 5.68 14.28
N ARG A 72 7.50 5.90 13.51
CA ARG A 72 7.77 5.22 12.23
C ARG A 72 8.02 3.72 12.36
N ASN A 73 8.39 3.25 13.55
CA ASN A 73 8.78 1.86 13.79
C ASN A 73 7.66 0.98 14.35
N ASP A 74 6.54 1.54 14.79
CA ASP A 74 5.48 0.77 15.46
C ASP A 74 4.72 -0.11 14.46
N GLU A 75 4.38 0.47 13.30
CA GLU A 75 3.58 -0.18 12.26
C GLU A 75 4.19 0.12 10.87
N PRO A 76 5.43 -0.35 10.60
CA PRO A 76 6.17 0.04 9.40
C PRO A 76 5.45 -0.35 8.10
N GLU A 77 4.74 -1.49 8.09
CA GLU A 77 3.97 -1.92 6.92
C GLU A 77 2.74 -1.04 6.67
N LEU A 78 2.02 -0.64 7.72
CA LEU A 78 0.84 0.23 7.63
C LEU A 78 1.24 1.65 7.22
N LEU A 79 2.40 2.13 7.69
CA LEU A 79 3.01 3.38 7.26
C LEU A 79 3.34 3.37 5.76
N MET A 80 3.97 2.31 5.27
CA MET A 80 4.34 2.19 3.85
C MET A 80 3.09 2.12 2.96
N GLU A 81 2.04 1.42 3.40
CA GLU A 81 0.76 1.40 2.71
C GLU A 81 0.13 2.79 2.64
N ALA A 82 0.10 3.51 3.77
CA ALA A 82 -0.39 4.90 3.81
C ALA A 82 0.41 5.82 2.88
N ALA A 83 1.74 5.68 2.85
CA ALA A 83 2.61 6.45 1.97
C ALA A 83 2.36 6.14 0.49
N ILE A 84 2.16 4.87 0.12
CA ILE A 84 1.82 4.46 -1.25
C ILE A 84 0.46 5.03 -1.67
N TRP A 85 -0.56 4.88 -0.82
CA TRP A 85 -1.89 5.43 -1.05
C TRP A 85 -1.82 6.96 -1.25
N TRP A 86 -1.09 7.65 -0.39
CA TRP A 86 -0.96 9.10 -0.43
C TRP A 86 -0.19 9.62 -1.64
N ILE A 87 1.04 9.15 -1.83
CA ILE A 87 2.00 9.72 -2.78
C ILE A 87 1.81 9.13 -4.18
N LYS A 88 1.62 7.81 -4.28
CA LYS A 88 1.63 7.10 -5.56
C LYS A 88 0.23 6.98 -6.17
N VAL A 89 -0.76 6.59 -5.36
CA VAL A 89 -2.13 6.34 -5.84
C VAL A 89 -2.87 7.66 -6.02
N HIS A 90 -2.95 8.47 -4.97
CA HIS A 90 -3.74 9.70 -4.98
C HIS A 90 -2.93 10.98 -5.23
N LYS A 91 -1.59 10.91 -5.17
CA LYS A 91 -0.67 12.03 -5.43
C LYS A 91 -1.06 13.31 -4.69
N LEU A 92 -1.41 13.13 -3.42
CA LEU A 92 -1.79 14.22 -2.54
C LEU A 92 -0.58 15.10 -2.20
N ASP A 93 -0.85 16.37 -1.91
CA ASP A 93 0.18 17.31 -1.46
C ASP A 93 0.82 16.85 -0.14
N HIS A 94 1.97 17.44 0.22
CA HIS A 94 2.66 17.10 1.47
C HIS A 94 1.75 17.30 2.70
N PHE A 95 0.89 18.31 2.64
CA PHE A 95 -0.19 18.54 3.59
C PHE A 95 -1.52 18.67 2.87
N GLU A 96 -2.52 17.92 3.32
CA GLU A 96 -3.88 17.97 2.82
C GLU A 96 -4.87 18.23 3.94
N LYS A 97 -6.01 18.85 3.62
CA LYS A 97 -7.04 19.13 4.63
C LYS A 97 -7.60 17.83 5.21
N ALA A 98 -7.69 17.74 6.53
CA ALA A 98 -8.23 16.56 7.22
C ALA A 98 -9.66 16.19 6.74
N SER A 99 -10.49 17.19 6.45
CA SER A 99 -11.84 16.99 5.91
C SER A 99 -11.85 16.38 4.50
N LYS A 100 -10.86 16.71 3.66
CA LYS A 100 -10.69 16.12 2.33
C LYS A 100 -10.27 14.66 2.43
N ILE A 101 -9.26 14.37 3.25
CA ILE A 101 -8.73 13.01 3.44
C ILE A 101 -9.82 12.08 4.00
N LYS A 102 -10.52 12.51 5.06
CA LYS A 102 -11.61 11.75 5.67
C LYS A 102 -12.68 11.36 4.65
N ARG A 103 -13.15 12.34 3.87
CA ARG A 103 -14.17 12.12 2.83
C ARG A 103 -13.71 11.15 1.75
N MET A 104 -12.44 11.22 1.33
CA MET A 104 -11.89 10.28 0.35
C MET A 104 -11.97 8.84 0.88
N VAL A 105 -11.52 8.61 2.11
CA VAL A 105 -11.56 7.28 2.72
C VAL A 105 -13.01 6.81 2.91
N GLU A 106 -13.90 7.65 3.43
CA GLU A 106 -15.32 7.30 3.61
C GLU A 106 -16.03 6.97 2.29
N SER A 107 -15.63 7.61 1.19
CA SER A 107 -16.15 7.32 -0.15
C SER A 107 -15.66 6.01 -0.77
N GLY A 108 -14.77 5.28 -0.10
CA GLY A 108 -14.27 3.98 -0.56
C GLY A 108 -13.02 4.07 -1.45
N LEU A 109 -12.36 5.23 -1.51
CA LEU A 109 -11.02 5.37 -2.08
C LEU A 109 -9.95 4.83 -1.11
#